data_AF-A0A7J4SZB8-F1
#
_entry.id   AF-A0A7J4SZB8-F1
#
_cell.length_a   1.000
_cell.length_b   1.000
_cell.length_c   1.000
_cell.angle_alpha   90.00
_cell.angle_beta   90.00
_cell.angle_gamma   90.00
#
_symmetry.space_group_name_H-M   'P 1'
#
loop_
_entity.id
_entity.type
_entity.pdbx_description
1 polymer ?
#
loop_
_entity_poly.entity_id
_entity_poly.type
_entity_poly.pdbx_seq_one_letter_code
_entity_poly.pdbx_strand_id
1 'polypeptide(L)' 'MEIENVMFWISSIYIIPIWGLMWFAPRHEITQKIVGDLRIAVLPLCIPYAILAIPSLPDIFITLGAEMPTPEIIVEFFS' A
#
# COMPACT_ATOMS: atom_id res chain seq x y z
N MET A 1 -2.98 16.36 -11.59
CA MET A 1 -3.10 14.90 -11.38
C MET A 1 -3.59 14.74 -9.96
N GLU A 2 -4.71 14.04 -9.75
CA GLU A 2 -5.27 13.82 -8.40
C GLU A 2 -4.26 13.08 -7.52
N ILE A 3 -4.33 13.30 -6.20
CA ILE A 3 -3.35 12.76 -5.25
C ILE A 3 -3.30 11.22 -5.29
N GLU A 4 -4.45 10.55 -5.49
CA GLU A 4 -4.55 9.11 -5.70
C GLU A 4 -3.72 8.65 -6.88
N ASN A 5 -3.83 9.35 -8.02
CA ASN A 5 -3.08 9.05 -9.23
C ASN A 5 -1.57 9.21 -8.98
N VAL A 6 -1.15 10.24 -8.24
CA VAL A 6 0.27 10.42 -7.86
C VAL A 6 0.77 9.27 -6.97
N MET A 7 0.00 8.94 -5.93
CA MET A 7 0.34 7.88 -4.97
C MET A 7 0.37 6.49 -5.63
N PHE A 8 -0.54 6.24 -6.57
CA PHE A 8 -0.56 5.05 -7.41
C PHE A 8 0.72 4.91 -8.24
N TRP A 9 1.11 5.98 -8.94
CA TRP A 9 2.32 5.96 -9.77
C TRP A 9 3.59 5.81 -8.94
N ILE A 10 3.68 6.45 -7.77
CA ILE A 10 4.81 6.27 -6.85
C ILE A 10 4.94 4.80 -6.43
N SER A 11 3.84 4.19 -5.98
CA SER A 11 3.81 2.77 -5.59
C SER A 11 4.22 1.86 -6.75
N SER A 12 3.68 2.13 -7.94
CA SER A 12 3.93 1.34 -9.16
C SER A 12 5.39 1.41 -9.59
N ILE A 13 5.96 2.62 -9.63
CA ILE A 13 7.38 2.81 -10.00
C ILE A 13 8.29 2.14 -8.96
N TYR A 14 7.92 2.22 -7.68
CA TYR A 14 8.73 1.64 -6.59
C TYR A 14 8.76 0.11 -6.60
N ILE A 15 7.62 -0.55 -6.83
CA ILE A 15 7.55 -2.02 -6.79
C ILE A 15 8.24 -2.68 -8.00
N ILE A 16 8.24 -2.04 -9.17
CA ILE A 16 8.81 -2.59 -10.41
C ILE A 16 10.24 -3.13 -10.25
N PRO A 17 11.23 -2.39 -9.72
CA PRO A 17 12.58 -2.91 -9.53
C PRO A 17 12.63 -4.10 -8.55
N ILE A 18 11.79 -4.10 -7.52
CA ILE A 18 11.70 -5.20 -6.55
C ILE A 18 11.16 -6.46 -7.23
N TRP A 19 10.10 -6.34 -8.03
CA TRP A 19 9.60 -7.44 -8.85
C TRP A 19 10.63 -7.92 -9.86
N GLY A 20 11.37 -7.00 -10.50
CA GLY A 20 12.48 -7.35 -11.39
C GLY A 20 13.52 -8.25 -10.71
N LEU A 21 13.92 -7.91 -9.48
CA LEU A 21 14.83 -8.75 -8.68
C LEU A 21 14.22 -10.13 -8.39
N MET A 22 12.95 -10.21 -8.04
CA MET A 22 12.27 -11.47 -7.75
C MET A 22 12.07 -12.36 -8.98
N TRP A 23 11.78 -11.78 -10.15
CA TRP A 23 11.56 -12.56 -11.38
C TRP A 23 12.87 -13.02 -12.02
N PHE A 24 13.85 -12.13 -12.15
CA PHE A 24 15.08 -12.41 -12.91
C PHE A 24 16.23 -12.93 -12.05
N ALA A 25 16.25 -12.61 -10.75
CA ALA A 25 17.34 -12.97 -9.85
C ALA A 25 16.87 -13.42 -8.45
N PRO A 26 15.89 -14.33 -8.33
CA PRO A 26 15.22 -14.66 -7.05
C PRO A 26 16.16 -15.16 -5.95
N ARG A 27 17.26 -15.83 -6.31
CA ARG A 27 18.23 -16.42 -5.37
C ARG A 27 19.51 -15.59 -5.20
N HIS A 28 19.58 -14.43 -5.85
CA HIS A 28 20.75 -13.57 -5.77
C HIS A 28 20.81 -12.87 -4.41
N GLU A 29 22.02 -12.66 -3.88
CA GLU A 29 22.24 -12.07 -2.56
C GLU A 29 21.60 -10.67 -2.42
N ILE A 30 21.65 -9.89 -3.50
CA ILE A 30 21.01 -8.56 -3.58
C ILE A 30 19.49 -8.68 -3.39
N THR A 31 18.85 -9.65 -4.03
CA THR A 31 17.41 -9.89 -3.89
C THR A 31 17.08 -10.28 -2.46
N GLN A 32 17.84 -11.18 -1.85
CA GLN A 32 17.66 -11.56 -0.45
C GLN A 32 17.81 -10.36 0.51
N LYS A 33 18.78 -9.48 0.25
CA LYS A 33 19.01 -8.29 1.06
C LYS A 33 17.88 -7.25 0.92
N ILE A 34 17.41 -7.00 -0.29
CA ILE A 34 16.39 -5.97 -0.57
C ILE A 34 15.00 -6.46 -0.20
N VAL A 35 14.62 -7.66 -0.66
CA VAL A 35 13.29 -8.25 -0.42
C VAL A 35 13.16 -8.74 1.03
N GLY A 36 14.26 -9.23 1.61
CA GLY A 36 14.28 -9.69 3.01
C GLY A 36 14.24 -8.56 4.04
N ASP A 37 14.56 -7.32 3.66
CA ASP A 37 14.41 -6.15 4.53
C ASP A 37 13.06 -5.48 4.31
N LEU A 38 12.14 -5.69 5.26
CA LEU A 38 10.79 -5.11 5.25
C LEU A 38 10.78 -3.59 5.12
N ARG A 39 11.82 -2.91 5.63
CA ARG A 39 11.93 -1.44 5.57
C ARG A 39 12.15 -0.92 4.17
N ILE A 40 12.70 -1.76 3.30
CA ILE A 40 12.93 -1.44 1.89
C ILE A 40 11.76 -2.01 1.08
N ALA A 41 11.44 -3.29 1.25
CA ALA A 41 10.46 -3.96 0.40
C ALA A 41 9.00 -3.47 0.60
N VAL A 42 8.62 -3.14 1.84
CA VAL A 42 7.20 -2.93 2.21
C VAL A 42 6.93 -1.53 2.73
N LEU A 43 7.78 -0.99 3.61
CA LEU A 43 7.54 0.31 4.25
C LEU A 43 7.27 1.46 3.26
N PRO A 44 8.01 1.59 2.14
CA PRO A 44 7.77 2.68 1.20
C PRO A 44 6.43 2.56 0.46
N LEU A 45 5.88 1.35 0.33
CA LEU A 45 4.56 1.11 -0.26
C LEU A 45 3.43 1.40 0.73
N CYS A 46 3.70 1.31 2.04
CA CYS A 46 2.74 1.71 3.06
C CYS A 46 2.51 3.23 3.09
N ILE A 47 3.48 4.03 2.66
CA ILE A 47 3.38 5.50 2.71
C ILE A 47 2.25 6.02 1.81
N PRO A 48 2.17 5.66 0.51
CA PRO A 48 1.04 6.01 -0.35
C PRO A 48 -0.31 5.58 0.23
N TYR A 49 -0.40 4.35 0.73
CA TYR A 49 -1.63 3.83 1.33
C TYR A 49 -2.04 4.64 2.57
N ALA A 50 -1.08 4.93 3.45
CA ALA A 50 -1.33 5.73 4.64
C ALA A 50 -1.80 7.16 4.28
N ILE A 51 -1.17 7.80 3.31
CA ILE A 51 -1.57 9.16 2.87
C ILE A 51 -3.02 9.18 2.39
N LEU A 52 -3.45 8.15 1.66
CA LEU A 52 -4.82 8.07 1.15
C LEU A 52 -5.83 7.63 2.21
N ALA A 53 -5.45 6.73 3.11
CA ALA A 53 -6.36 6.16 4.11
C ALA A 53 -6.50 7.03 5.38
N ILE A 54 -5.46 7.77 5.77
CA ILE A 54 -5.46 8.59 7.01
C ILE A 54 -6.65 9.57 7.08
N PRO A 55 -6.99 10.31 6.01
CA PRO A 55 -8.12 11.23 6.04
C PRO A 55 -9.45 10.55 6.37
N SER A 56 -9.63 9.30 5.91
CA SER A 56 -10.86 8.51 6.12
C SER A 56 -10.87 7.75 7.45
N LEU A 57 -9.74 7.68 8.19
CA LEU A 57 -9.66 6.93 9.45
C LEU A 57 -10.70 7.36 10.50
N PRO A 58 -10.93 8.66 10.77
CA PRO A 58 -11.92 9.07 11.76
C PRO A 58 -13.32 8.54 11.43
N ASP A 59 -13.73 8.67 10.17
CA ASP A 59 -15.05 8.21 9.71
C ASP A 59 -15.14 6.68 9.78
N ILE A 60 -14.08 5.97 9.37
CA ILE A 60 -14.00 4.51 9.53
C ILE A 60 -14.17 4.11 11.00
N PHE A 61 -13.47 4.76 11.94
CA PHE A 61 -13.56 4.41 13.35
C PHE A 61 -14.94 4.73 13.96
N ILE A 62 -15.56 5.84 13.57
CA ILE A 62 -16.90 6.21 14.03
C ILE A 62 -17.93 5.20 13.49
N THR A 63 -17.91 4.94 12.19
CA THR A 63 -18.86 4.05 11.53
C THR A 63 -18.71 2.61 12.01
N LEU A 64 -17.49 2.09 12.14
CA LEU A 64 -17.27 0.74 12.70
C LEU A 64 -17.56 0.64 14.21
N GLY A 65 -17.57 1.77 14.92
CA GLY A 65 -17.98 1.85 16.32
C GLY A 65 -19.50 1.92 16.50
N ALA A 66 -20.23 2.40 15.49
CA ALA A 66 -21.67 2.58 15.52
C ALA A 66 -22.45 1.46 14.81
N GLU A 67 -21.87 0.87 13.77
CA GLU A 67 -22.53 -0.06 12.86
C GLU A 67 -21.72 -1.35 12.68
N MET A 68 -22.40 -2.46 12.41
CA MET A 68 -21.73 -3.71 12.07
C MET A 68 -21.15 -3.59 10.65
N PRO A 69 -19.85 -3.88 10.44
CA PRO A 69 -19.26 -3.79 9.11
C PRO A 69 -19.94 -4.73 8.12
N THR A 70 -20.61 -4.15 7.12
CA THR A 70 -21.10 -4.88 5.95
C THR A 70 -20.21 -4.63 4.73
N PRO A 71 -20.22 -5.49 3.71
CA PRO A 71 -19.43 -5.28 2.50
C PRO A 71 -19.70 -3.93 1.83
N GLU A 72 -20.94 -3.44 1.86
CA GLU A 72 -21.34 -2.16 1.28
C GLU A 72 -20.64 -0.98 1.98
N ILE A 73 -20.65 -0.97 3.32
CA ILE A 73 -20.00 0.05 4.14
C ILE A 73 -18.49 0.08 3.87
N ILE A 74 -17.86 -1.08 3.69
CA ILE A 74 -16.42 -1.18 3.41
C ILE A 74 -16.10 -0.53 2.06
N VAL A 75 -16.89 -0.79 1.02
CA VAL A 75 -16.66 -0.22 -0.32
C VAL A 75 -16.80 1.29 -0.32
N GLU A 76 -17.73 1.83 0.46
CA GLU A 76 -17.96 3.27 0.58
C GLU A 76 -16.75 4.03 1.15
N PHE A 77 -15.94 3.41 2.01
CA PHE A 77 -14.70 4.03 2.51
C PHE A 77 -13.58 4.17 1.48
N PHE A 78 -13.65 3.44 0.37
CA PHE A 78 -12.62 3.43 -0.69
C PHE A 78 -13.12 4.00 -2.03
N SER A 79 -14.33 4.58 -2.04
CA SER A 79 -14.98 5.20 -3.21
C SER A 79 -14.88 6.72 -3.13
#